data_AF-A0A1G4R0C9-F1
#
_entry.id   AF-A0A1G4R0C9-F1
#
_cell.length_a   1.000
_cell.length_b   1.000
_cell.length_c   1.000
_cell.angle_alpha   90.00
_cell.angle_beta   90.00
_cell.angle_gamma   90.00
#
_symmetry.space_group_name_H-M   'P 1'
#
loop_
_entity.id
_entity.type
_entity.pdbx_description
1 polymer ?
#
loop_
_entity_poly.entity_id
_entity_poly.type
_entity_poly.pdbx_seq_one_letter_code
_entity_poly.pdbx_strand_id
1 'polypeptide(L)'
;MEQYIVIKLGYMPGVDFLMQHQKIIEENGFVDFARFGKKGLTRDDYSKNYIFIKECKGNGGRLIKAKLGEKILNGSVYPKYYENVMIYGVNWFRVTQMEEISKEEFLKEYVLMNGNEIKALDNGTVPFFYIKKRTDKN
;
A
#
# COMPACT_ATOMS: atom_id res chain seq x y z
N MET A 1 19.82 -1.70 -6.71
CA MET A 1 19.21 -0.65 -5.85
C MET A 1 17.81 -1.10 -5.51
N GLU A 2 17.43 -1.03 -4.24
CA GLU A 2 16.20 -1.63 -3.76
C GLU A 2 14.98 -0.67 -3.93
N GLN A 3 13.95 -1.06 -4.71
CA GLN A 3 12.80 -0.23 -5.11
C GLN A 3 11.46 -0.61 -4.45
N TYR A 4 10.85 0.25 -3.66
CA TYR A 4 9.56 -0.01 -3.00
C TYR A 4 8.42 0.75 -3.69
N ILE A 5 7.17 0.35 -3.43
CA ILE A 5 5.98 1.03 -3.93
C ILE A 5 5.19 1.67 -2.79
N VAL A 6 4.68 2.87 -3.05
CA VAL A 6 3.65 3.53 -2.25
C VAL A 6 2.36 3.53 -3.05
N ILE A 7 1.31 2.94 -2.49
CA ILE A 7 -0.05 2.92 -3.05
C ILE A 7 -0.88 3.95 -2.29
N LYS A 8 -1.55 4.85 -3.01
CA LYS A 8 -2.48 5.82 -2.42
C LYS A 8 -3.90 5.28 -2.53
N LEU A 9 -4.58 5.19 -1.38
CA LEU A 9 -5.98 4.80 -1.33
C LEU A 9 -6.87 5.99 -1.68
N GLY A 10 -7.96 5.71 -2.40
CA GLY A 10 -9.05 6.65 -2.58
C GLY A 10 -9.81 6.90 -1.27
N TYR A 11 -10.66 7.93 -1.28
CA TYR A 11 -11.59 8.19 -0.18
C TYR A 11 -12.63 7.08 -0.08
N MET A 12 -12.80 6.52 1.11
CA MET A 12 -13.73 5.43 1.43
C MET A 12 -14.47 5.77 2.72
N PRO A 13 -15.52 6.61 2.67
CA PRO A 13 -16.22 7.08 3.87
C PRO A 13 -16.71 5.92 4.74
N GLY A 14 -16.50 6.03 6.05
CA GLY A 14 -16.93 5.01 7.02
C GLY A 14 -16.06 3.74 7.06
N VAL A 15 -14.99 3.67 6.27
CA VAL A 15 -14.06 2.53 6.26
C VAL A 15 -12.78 2.90 7.02
N ASP A 16 -12.59 2.30 8.19
CA ASP A 16 -11.27 2.19 8.81
C ASP A 16 -10.48 1.06 8.13
N PHE A 17 -9.63 1.43 7.17
CA PHE A 17 -8.89 0.47 6.36
C PHE A 17 -7.98 -0.39 7.22
N LEU A 18 -7.12 0.23 8.05
CA LEU A 18 -6.12 -0.49 8.84
C LEU A 18 -6.77 -1.49 9.80
N MET A 19 -7.74 -1.01 10.59
CA MET A 19 -8.39 -1.84 11.60
C MET A 19 -9.11 -3.06 10.98
N GLN A 20 -9.84 -2.87 9.88
CA GLN A 20 -10.56 -3.98 9.24
C GLN A 20 -9.63 -5.02 8.65
N HIS A 21 -8.49 -4.61 8.09
CA HIS A 21 -7.51 -5.55 7.56
C HIS A 21 -6.75 -6.29 8.67
N GLN A 22 -6.36 -5.58 9.73
CA GLN A 22 -5.69 -6.19 10.89
C GLN A 22 -6.56 -7.26 11.53
N LYS A 23 -7.85 -6.99 11.74
CA LYS A 23 -8.80 -7.97 12.27
C LYS A 23 -8.82 -9.27 11.45
N ILE A 24 -8.84 -9.15 10.12
CA ILE A 24 -8.85 -10.33 9.24
C ILE A 24 -7.51 -11.07 9.29
N ILE A 25 -6.39 -10.35 9.37
CA ILE A 25 -5.05 -10.94 9.55
C ILE A 25 -4.98 -11.71 10.87
N GLU A 26 -5.53 -11.16 11.97
CA GLU A 26 -5.56 -11.85 13.27
C GLU A 26 -6.38 -13.16 13.21
N GLU A 27 -7.49 -13.15 12.47
CA GLU A 27 -8.38 -14.31 12.33
C GLU A 27 -7.84 -15.38 11.36
N ASN A 28 -7.16 -14.98 10.28
CA ASN A 28 -6.82 -15.87 9.15
C ASN A 28 -5.31 -16.02 8.90
N GLY A 29 -4.48 -15.24 9.59
CA GLY A 29 -3.04 -15.11 9.34
C GLY A 29 -2.69 -14.23 8.14
N PHE A 30 -3.67 -13.82 7.33
CA PHE A 30 -3.48 -12.94 6.17
C PHE A 30 -4.77 -12.22 5.76
N VAL A 31 -4.62 -11.22 4.89
CA VAL A 31 -5.70 -10.56 4.16
C VAL A 31 -5.27 -10.29 2.72
N ASP A 32 -6.17 -10.45 1.78
CA ASP A 32 -5.95 -10.20 0.36
C ASP A 32 -6.38 -8.76 0.04
N PHE A 33 -5.40 -7.87 -0.09
CA PHE A 33 -5.60 -6.48 -0.48
C PHE A 33 -5.73 -6.35 -2.00
N ALA A 34 -6.78 -5.69 -2.48
CA ALA A 34 -6.97 -5.37 -3.89
C ALA A 34 -6.61 -3.91 -4.16
N ARG A 35 -5.69 -3.71 -5.10
CA ARG A 35 -5.49 -2.40 -5.73
C ARG A 35 -6.23 -2.36 -7.05
N PHE A 36 -7.23 -1.49 -7.12
CA PHE A 36 -8.04 -1.21 -8.29
C PHE A 36 -7.45 -0.06 -9.12
N GLY A 37 -7.59 -0.10 -10.44
CA GLY A 37 -7.31 1.06 -11.30
C GLY A 37 -6.75 0.71 -12.69
N LYS A 38 -6.98 1.62 -13.65
CA LYS A 38 -6.65 1.42 -15.07
C LYS A 38 -5.16 1.14 -15.35
N LYS A 39 -4.25 1.66 -14.54
CA LYS A 39 -2.81 1.44 -14.69
C LYS A 39 -2.39 0.21 -13.90
N GLY A 40 -2.23 -0.95 -14.54
CA GLY A 40 -1.70 -2.14 -13.87
C GLY A 40 -0.31 -1.91 -13.27
N LEU A 41 0.01 -2.64 -12.20
CA LEU A 41 1.38 -2.73 -11.70
C LEU A 41 2.09 -3.80 -12.53
N THR A 42 3.34 -3.54 -12.89
CA THR A 42 4.11 -4.49 -13.69
C THR A 42 4.56 -5.64 -12.79
N ARG A 43 4.47 -6.88 -13.32
CA ARG A 43 4.62 -8.17 -12.58
C ARG A 43 5.91 -8.37 -11.77
N ASP A 44 6.87 -7.47 -11.86
CA ASP A 44 8.16 -7.49 -11.12
C ASP A 44 8.15 -6.61 -9.85
N ASP A 45 7.10 -5.82 -9.63
CA ASP A 45 6.91 -5.00 -8.42
C ASP A 45 6.67 -5.85 -7.14
N TYR A 46 6.45 -7.15 -7.32
CA TYR A 46 6.06 -8.12 -6.29
C TYR A 46 7.26 -8.83 -5.65
N SER A 47 8.49 -8.48 -6.03
CA SER A 47 9.72 -9.13 -5.56
C SER A 47 10.10 -8.78 -4.12
N LYS A 48 9.17 -8.24 -3.32
CA LYS A 48 9.51 -7.63 -2.02
C LYS A 48 8.63 -8.03 -0.87
N ASN A 49 9.26 -8.05 0.31
CA ASN A 49 8.62 -8.38 1.57
C ASN A 49 7.55 -7.37 2.01
N TYR A 50 7.49 -6.15 1.47
CA TYR A 50 6.48 -5.16 1.89
C TYR A 50 6.21 -4.06 0.85
N ILE A 51 5.03 -3.45 0.97
CA ILE A 51 4.58 -2.24 0.28
C ILE A 51 4.19 -1.17 1.31
N PHE A 52 4.07 0.08 0.85
CA PHE A 52 3.49 1.15 1.63
C PHE A 52 2.10 1.52 1.09
N ILE A 53 1.17 1.76 2.00
CA ILE A 53 -0.21 2.14 1.69
C ILE A 53 -0.49 3.47 2.40
N LYS A 54 -0.86 4.49 1.64
CA LYS A 54 -1.18 5.82 2.12
C LYS A 54 -2.67 6.05 2.01
N GLU A 55 -3.34 6.22 3.15
CA GLU A 55 -4.74 6.64 3.16
C GLU A 55 -4.89 8.10 2.70
N CYS A 56 -6.03 8.42 2.12
CA CYS A 56 -6.37 9.81 1.86
C CYS A 56 -6.60 10.57 3.19
N LYS A 57 -6.46 11.90 3.17
CA LYS A 57 -6.64 12.73 4.38
C LYS A 57 -8.03 12.58 5.02
N GLY A 58 -9.07 12.36 4.21
CA GLY A 58 -10.44 12.14 4.69
C GLY A 58 -10.67 10.82 5.42
N ASN A 59 -9.73 9.87 5.32
CA ASN A 59 -9.77 8.56 5.97
C ASN A 59 -8.71 8.43 7.07
N GLY A 60 -8.39 9.53 7.78
CA GLY A 60 -7.34 9.57 8.81
C GLY A 60 -5.94 9.82 8.26
N GLY A 61 -5.69 9.50 6.99
CA GLY A 61 -4.47 9.89 6.29
C GLY A 61 -3.23 9.17 6.80
N ARG A 62 -3.38 7.97 7.37
CA ARG A 62 -2.29 7.14 7.88
C ARG A 62 -1.36 6.68 6.76
N LEU A 63 -0.13 6.39 7.13
CA LEU A 63 0.82 5.69 6.28
C LEU A 63 1.06 4.31 6.90
N ILE A 64 0.86 3.28 6.09
CA ILE A 64 0.82 1.90 6.55
C ILE A 64 1.92 1.14 5.82
N LYS A 65 2.71 0.37 6.55
CA LYS A 65 3.64 -0.61 5.99
C LYS A 65 2.96 -1.97 6.03
N ALA A 66 2.83 -2.60 4.86
CA ALA A 66 2.13 -3.86 4.69
C ALA A 66 3.10 -4.94 4.21
N LYS A 67 3.33 -5.97 5.02
CA LYS A 67 4.19 -7.11 4.68
C LYS A 67 3.47 -8.03 3.70
N LEU A 68 4.08 -8.27 2.54
CA LEU A 68 3.54 -9.17 1.53
C LEU A 68 3.78 -10.63 1.91
N GLY A 69 2.78 -11.47 1.64
CA GLY A 69 2.87 -12.92 1.67
C GLY A 69 3.14 -13.50 0.29
N GLU A 70 2.69 -14.73 0.06
CA GLU A 70 2.80 -15.39 -1.24
C GLU A 70 2.05 -14.64 -2.36
N LYS A 71 2.53 -14.82 -3.58
CA LYS A 71 1.90 -14.22 -4.76
C LYS A 71 0.59 -14.94 -5.07
N ILE A 72 -0.47 -14.15 -5.25
CA ILE A 72 -1.81 -14.64 -5.59
C ILE A 72 -2.30 -14.01 -6.89
N LEU A 73 -3.18 -14.72 -7.59
CA LEU A 73 -3.85 -14.22 -8.79
C LEU A 73 -5.21 -13.58 -8.47
N ASN A 74 -5.90 -14.10 -7.46
CA ASN A 74 -7.22 -13.67 -7.03
C ASN A 74 -7.26 -13.59 -5.51
N GLY A 75 -8.04 -12.66 -4.97
CA GLY A 75 -8.31 -12.57 -3.54
C GLY A 75 -9.40 -13.54 -3.11
N SER A 76 -9.32 -13.98 -1.87
CA SER A 76 -10.21 -14.94 -1.22
C SER A 76 -10.65 -14.51 0.17
N VAL A 77 -9.76 -13.82 0.90
CA VAL A 77 -10.01 -13.38 2.28
C VAL A 77 -9.79 -11.87 2.33
N TYR A 78 -10.87 -11.09 2.33
CA TYR A 78 -10.80 -9.63 2.28
C TYR A 78 -11.99 -8.99 3.00
N PRO A 79 -11.90 -7.71 3.41
CA PRO A 79 -13.00 -7.02 4.06
C PRO A 79 -14.25 -6.96 3.17
N LYS A 80 -15.43 -7.13 3.79
CA LYS A 80 -16.74 -7.12 3.10
C LYS A 80 -17.00 -5.89 2.26
N TYR A 81 -16.40 -4.74 2.60
CA TYR A 81 -16.64 -3.51 1.84
C TYR A 81 -16.14 -3.60 0.38
N TYR A 82 -15.31 -4.58 0.03
CA TYR A 82 -14.92 -4.86 -1.36
C TYR A 82 -16.09 -5.36 -2.22
N GLU A 83 -17.12 -5.97 -1.63
CA GLU A 83 -18.30 -6.46 -2.36
C GLU A 83 -19.04 -5.32 -3.08
N ASN A 84 -18.91 -4.09 -2.58
CA ASN A 84 -19.55 -2.90 -3.17
C ASN A 84 -18.66 -2.18 -4.21
N VAL A 85 -17.48 -2.71 -4.53
CA VAL A 85 -16.52 -2.08 -5.45
C VAL A 85 -16.41 -2.90 -6.74
N MET A 86 -16.63 -2.27 -7.90
CA MET A 86 -16.41 -2.94 -9.19
C MET A 86 -14.92 -3.25 -9.41
N ILE A 87 -14.59 -4.54 -9.43
CA ILE A 87 -13.23 -5.12 -9.50
C ILE A 87 -12.78 -5.24 -10.97
N TYR A 88 -12.47 -4.13 -11.65
CA TYR A 88 -11.82 -4.16 -12.97
C TYR A 88 -10.34 -3.74 -12.88
N GLY A 89 -9.45 -4.51 -13.54
CA GLY A 89 -8.02 -4.19 -13.60
C GLY A 89 -7.30 -4.29 -12.25
N VAL A 90 -7.55 -5.38 -11.52
CA VAL A 90 -7.15 -5.52 -10.12
C VAL A 90 -5.82 -6.22 -9.96
N ASN A 91 -5.03 -5.69 -9.03
CA ASN A 91 -3.78 -6.30 -8.58
C ASN A 91 -4.01 -6.76 -7.15
N TRP A 92 -3.92 -8.06 -6.93
CA TRP A 92 -4.09 -8.68 -5.61
C TRP A 92 -2.77 -8.83 -4.89
N PHE A 93 -2.79 -8.53 -3.58
CA PHE A 93 -1.66 -8.64 -2.68
C PHE A 93 -2.10 -9.42 -1.46
N ARG A 94 -1.47 -10.57 -1.20
CA ARG A 94 -1.60 -11.20 0.11
C ARG A 94 -0.76 -10.40 1.10
N VAL A 95 -1.37 -9.98 2.20
CA VAL A 95 -0.72 -9.21 3.27
C VAL A 95 -0.81 -10.00 4.56
N THR A 96 0.33 -10.21 5.22
CA THR A 96 0.39 -10.99 6.48
C THR A 96 0.58 -10.11 7.70
N GLN A 97 0.89 -8.83 7.52
CA GLN A 97 1.09 -7.88 8.60
C GLN A 97 0.85 -6.46 8.08
N MET A 98 0.21 -5.62 8.89
CA MET A 98 0.07 -4.20 8.64
C MET A 98 0.38 -3.42 9.91
N GLU A 99 1.19 -2.38 9.77
CA GLU A 99 1.52 -1.46 10.86
C GLU A 99 1.45 -0.01 10.36
N GLU A 100 0.93 0.88 11.19
CA GLU A 100 1.04 2.31 10.95
C GLU A 100 2.48 2.75 11.22
N ILE A 101 3.01 3.61 10.35
CA ILE A 101 4.33 4.21 10.51
C ILE A 101 4.23 5.74 10.48
N SER A 102 5.17 6.40 11.14
CA SER A 102 5.25 7.85 11.10
C SER A 102 5.59 8.32 9.68
N LYS A 103 4.83 9.31 9.20
CA LYS A 103 5.17 9.99 7.94
C LYS A 103 6.53 10.65 8.00
N GLU A 104 6.90 11.19 9.16
CA GLU A 104 8.18 11.87 9.33
C GLU A 104 9.34 10.89 9.19
N GLU A 105 9.26 9.74 9.88
CA GLU A 105 10.27 8.67 9.78
C GLU A 105 10.36 8.13 8.36
N PHE A 106 9.22 7.91 7.71
CA PHE A 106 9.18 7.48 6.32
C PHE A 106 9.88 8.48 5.38
N LEU A 107 9.64 9.79 5.54
CA LEU A 107 10.27 10.80 4.68
C LEU A 107 11.78 10.96 4.95
N LYS A 108 12.23 10.63 6.17
CA LYS A 108 13.67 10.54 6.49
C LYS A 108 14.33 9.36 5.79
N GLU A 109 13.67 8.21 5.77
CA GLU A 109 14.26 6.97 5.21
C GLU A 109 14.16 6.86 3.69
N TYR A 110 13.10 7.40 3.07
CA TYR A 110 12.79 7.13 1.66
C TYR A 110 12.79 8.39 0.80
N VAL A 111 13.21 8.22 -0.45
CA VAL A 111 13.17 9.22 -1.52
C VAL A 111 12.55 8.62 -2.78
N LEU A 112 12.15 9.47 -3.72
CA LEU A 112 11.73 9.02 -5.06
C LEU A 112 12.89 8.29 -5.76
N MET A 113 12.58 7.48 -6.76
CA MET A 113 13.60 6.71 -7.50
C MET A 113 14.74 7.56 -8.07
N ASN A 114 14.45 8.80 -8.48
CA ASN A 114 15.43 9.77 -8.97
C ASN A 114 16.24 10.46 -7.85
N GLY A 115 15.99 10.16 -6.57
CA GLY A 115 16.67 10.75 -5.42
C GLY A 115 16.01 12.01 -4.85
N ASN A 116 14.93 12.50 -5.47
CA ASN A 116 14.23 13.70 -4.98
C ASN A 116 13.32 13.38 -3.79
N GLU A 117 13.03 14.41 -3.00
CA GLU A 117 12.08 14.37 -1.88
C GLU A 117 10.67 13.96 -2.33
N ILE A 118 9.97 13.21 -1.46
CA ILE A 118 8.60 12.72 -1.72
C ILE A 118 7.57 13.82 -1.41
N LYS A 119 7.56 14.88 -2.22
CA LYS A 119 6.57 15.98 -2.09
C LYS A 119 5.14 15.53 -2.40
N ALA A 120 5.01 14.46 -3.17
CA ALA A 120 3.73 13.92 -3.62
C ALA A 120 3.09 12.96 -2.61
N LEU A 121 3.57 12.83 -1.36
CA LEU A 121 2.99 11.88 -0.41
C LEU A 121 1.53 12.23 -0.07
N ASP A 122 1.27 13.49 0.27
CA ASP A 122 -0.06 13.99 0.62
C ASP A 122 -0.73 14.78 -0.53
N ASN A 123 0.03 15.10 -1.59
CA ASN A 123 -0.42 15.92 -2.71
C ASN A 123 -0.31 15.15 -4.03
N GLY A 124 -1.23 15.38 -4.97
CA GLY A 124 -1.17 14.84 -6.33
C GLY A 124 -2.08 13.64 -6.61
N THR A 125 -2.49 13.53 -7.87
CA THR A 125 -3.47 12.59 -8.42
C THR A 125 -2.89 11.21 -8.77
N VAL A 126 -1.58 11.04 -8.58
CA VAL A 126 -0.90 9.79 -8.94
C VAL A 126 -1.33 8.69 -7.94
N PRO A 127 -1.90 7.56 -8.40
CA PRO A 127 -2.45 6.53 -7.52
C PRO A 127 -1.38 5.66 -6.85
N PHE A 128 -0.16 5.64 -7.38
CA PHE A 128 0.98 4.96 -6.78
C PHE A 128 2.29 5.53 -7.34
N PHE A 129 3.38 5.39 -6.61
CA PHE A 129 4.72 5.77 -7.08
C PHE A 129 5.79 4.90 -6.44
N TYR A 130 6.95 4.85 -7.08
CA TYR A 130 8.08 4.08 -6.59
C TYR A 130 9.08 4.95 -5.82
N ILE A 131 9.67 4.34 -4.81
CA ILE A 131 10.63 4.96 -3.90
C ILE A 131 11.82 4.03 -3.71
N LYS A 132 12.90 4.58 -3.17
CA LYS A 132 14.05 3.81 -2.69
C LYS A 132 14.45 4.32 -1.32
N LYS A 133 15.15 3.49 -0.55
CA LYS A 133 15.83 3.98 0.66
C LYS A 133 16.88 5.01 0.26
N ARG A 134 17.06 6.05 1.09
CA ARG A 134 18.24 6.90 1.00
C ARG A 134 19.45 6.01 1.15
N THR A 135 20.37 6.07 0.21
CA THR A 135 21.75 5.64 0.46
C THR A 135 22.34 6.69 1.39
N ASP A 136 22.77 6.27 2.59
CA ASP A 136 23.58 7.13 3.43
C ASP A 136 24.71 7.68 2.59
N LYS A 137 24.81 9.01 2.53
CA LYS A 137 26.05 9.64 2.13
C LYS A 137 26.99 9.43 3.32
N ASN A 138 27.82 8.40 3.25
CA ASN A 138 29.10 8.44 3.96
C ASN A 138 29.83 9.75 3.59
#